data_AF-A0A0M9EB76-F1
#
_entry.id   AF-A0A0M9EB76-F1
#
_cell.length_a   1.000
_cell.length_b   1.000
_cell.length_c   1.000
_cell.angle_alpha   90.00
_cell.angle_beta   90.00
_cell.angle_gamma   90.00
#
_symmetry.space_group_name_H-M   'P 1'
#
loop_
_entity.id
_entity.type
_entity.pdbx_description
1 polymer ?
#
loop_
_entity_poly.entity_id
_entity_poly.type
_entity_poly.pdbx_seq_one_letter_code
_entity_poly.pdbx_strand_id
1 'polypeptide(L)'
;MSIFWNIGIHAKTYDIANIQFDYSEEEARYIENKNIPKDEEFICEHAYGLVAHAITLLRMLRMDKKSTAANKKQVYDLLNKSEILFKKAIIESPIGHRSLYWLICIPALKEILEGDETLFMSNDHCILDKHSIFFKYSERIFTAIGWIRHDISDEKKQTILEKRILSAIKLQNDSLSLRSYSPNILFCCAVIFWDFVPVLTVDLAIKIIKFLRKAKAEAAKILEYNLCIYSMTRFHGEILPASQFIEHVDKAIKIVESRAGTIKELEQKGKNMIIKNAKEDGIRLCLLNITS
;
A
#
# COMPACT_ATOMS: atom_id res chain seq x y z
N MET A 1 -16.16 -10.41 -6.79
CA MET A 1 -15.88 -8.97 -6.55
C MET A 1 -14.70 -8.51 -7.40
N SER A 2 -13.52 -9.13 -7.23
CA SER A 2 -12.25 -8.85 -7.97
C SER A 2 -12.38 -8.58 -9.46
N ILE A 3 -13.23 -9.32 -10.17
CA ILE A 3 -13.41 -9.13 -11.62
C ILE A 3 -13.91 -7.71 -11.93
N PHE A 4 -14.99 -7.27 -11.28
CA PHE A 4 -15.64 -6.00 -11.63
C PHE A 4 -14.76 -4.80 -11.29
N TRP A 5 -14.19 -4.71 -10.08
CA TRP A 5 -13.35 -3.56 -9.76
C TRP A 5 -12.04 -3.52 -10.56
N ASN A 6 -11.51 -4.67 -11.01
CA ASN A 6 -10.40 -4.67 -11.97
C ASN A 6 -10.81 -4.10 -13.34
N ILE A 7 -12.00 -4.42 -13.85
CA ILE A 7 -12.51 -3.80 -15.08
C ILE A 7 -12.70 -2.29 -14.84
N GLY A 8 -13.23 -1.89 -13.68
CA GLY A 8 -13.42 -0.49 -13.30
C GLY A 8 -12.13 0.34 -13.27
N ILE A 9 -11.05 -0.22 -12.72
CA ILE A 9 -9.72 0.44 -12.68
C ILE A 9 -9.21 0.78 -14.09
N HIS A 10 -9.50 -0.06 -15.09
CA HIS A 10 -9.04 0.10 -16.47
C HIS A 10 -10.03 0.80 -17.41
N ALA A 11 -11.16 1.26 -16.88
CA ALA A 11 -12.18 1.94 -17.67
C ALA A 11 -11.68 3.29 -18.22
N LYS A 12 -12.12 3.64 -19.43
CA LYS A 12 -11.72 4.88 -20.13
C LYS A 12 -12.36 6.14 -19.55
N THR A 13 -13.54 6.02 -18.95
CA THR A 13 -14.30 7.13 -18.38
C THR A 13 -14.83 6.74 -17.01
N TYR A 14 -15.11 7.75 -16.18
CA TYR A 14 -15.65 7.50 -14.84
C TYR A 14 -17.03 6.84 -14.88
N ASP A 15 -17.88 7.20 -15.84
CA ASP A 15 -19.22 6.60 -15.97
C ASP A 15 -19.14 5.07 -16.16
N ILE A 16 -18.22 4.60 -17.01
CA ILE A 16 -17.99 3.17 -17.23
C ILE A 16 -17.37 2.54 -15.97
N ALA A 17 -16.40 3.21 -15.36
CA ALA A 17 -15.77 2.74 -14.13
C ALA A 17 -16.81 2.54 -13.02
N ASN A 18 -17.70 3.53 -12.85
CA ASN A 18 -18.70 3.56 -11.79
C ASN A 18 -19.67 2.39 -11.90
N ILE A 19 -20.15 2.05 -13.11
CA ILE A 19 -21.00 0.87 -13.32
C ILE A 19 -20.32 -0.40 -12.80
N GLN A 20 -19.02 -0.57 -13.05
CA GLN A 20 -18.27 -1.73 -12.60
C GLN A 20 -18.05 -1.73 -11.08
N PHE A 21 -17.77 -0.57 -10.48
CA PHE A 21 -17.67 -0.46 -9.03
C PHE A 21 -19.00 -0.71 -8.34
N ASP A 22 -20.12 -0.24 -8.91
CA ASP A 22 -21.47 -0.52 -8.42
C ASP A 22 -21.75 -2.04 -8.45
N TYR A 23 -21.41 -2.74 -9.53
CA TYR A 23 -21.52 -4.20 -9.59
C TYR A 23 -20.63 -4.91 -8.56
N SER A 24 -19.42 -4.40 -8.33
CA SER A 24 -18.54 -4.94 -7.29
C SER A 24 -19.13 -4.76 -5.88
N GLU A 25 -19.73 -3.60 -5.58
CA GLU A 25 -20.35 -3.33 -4.27
C GLU A 25 -21.64 -4.15 -4.09
N GLU A 26 -22.46 -4.30 -5.13
CA GLU A 26 -23.67 -5.14 -5.07
C GLU A 26 -23.34 -6.62 -4.90
N GLU A 27 -22.28 -7.13 -5.53
CA GLU A 27 -21.81 -8.50 -5.31
C GLU A 27 -21.33 -8.69 -3.86
N ALA A 28 -20.61 -7.71 -3.30
CA ALA A 28 -20.19 -7.74 -1.90
C ALA A 28 -21.39 -7.79 -0.95
N ARG A 29 -22.38 -6.90 -1.15
CA ARG A 29 -23.62 -6.85 -0.37
C ARG A 29 -24.41 -8.15 -0.48
N TYR A 30 -24.48 -8.74 -1.68
CA TYR A 30 -25.14 -10.01 -1.89
C TYR A 30 -24.54 -11.12 -1.00
N ILE A 31 -23.20 -11.18 -0.92
CA ILE A 31 -22.48 -12.17 -0.08
C ILE A 31 -22.63 -11.83 1.41
N GLU A 32 -22.53 -10.55 1.78
CA GLU A 32 -22.72 -10.10 3.17
C GLU A 32 -24.07 -10.51 3.73
N ASN A 33 -25.12 -10.43 2.91
CA ASN A 33 -26.48 -10.81 3.24
C ASN A 33 -26.73 -12.34 3.32
N LYS A 34 -25.73 -13.17 2.99
CA LYS A 34 -25.81 -14.63 3.20
C LYS A 34 -25.39 -14.99 4.62
N ASN A 35 -26.00 -16.02 5.21
CA ASN A 35 -25.59 -16.57 6.52
C ASN A 35 -24.34 -17.45 6.41
N ILE A 36 -23.26 -16.92 5.85
CA ILE A 36 -21.95 -17.59 5.77
C ILE A 36 -20.99 -16.81 6.68
N PRO A 37 -20.09 -17.46 7.46
CA PRO A 37 -19.02 -16.75 8.16
C PRO A 37 -18.14 -15.96 7.19
N LYS A 38 -17.70 -14.76 7.57
CA LYS A 38 -16.80 -13.93 6.75
C LYS A 38 -15.48 -13.81 7.48
N ASP A 39 -14.40 -14.15 6.81
CA ASP A 39 -13.05 -14.00 7.33
C ASP A 39 -12.44 -12.64 6.94
N GLU A 40 -11.22 -12.38 7.43
CA GLU A 40 -10.46 -11.18 7.09
C GLU A 40 -10.30 -11.02 5.56
N GLU A 41 -10.15 -12.13 4.82
CA GLU A 41 -9.92 -12.10 3.38
C GLU A 41 -11.12 -11.53 2.63
N PHE A 42 -12.32 -12.05 2.86
CA PHE A 42 -13.53 -11.52 2.25
C PHE A 42 -13.70 -10.02 2.54
N ILE A 43 -13.56 -9.63 3.81
CA ILE A 43 -13.76 -8.23 4.23
C ILE A 43 -12.71 -7.31 3.59
N CYS A 44 -11.45 -7.76 3.51
CA CYS A 44 -10.39 -7.00 2.85
C CYS A 44 -10.64 -6.88 1.34
N GLU A 45 -11.12 -7.92 0.66
CA GLU A 45 -11.45 -7.85 -0.77
C GLU A 45 -12.59 -6.87 -1.06
N HIS A 46 -13.60 -6.80 -0.19
CA HIS A 46 -14.64 -5.77 -0.26
C HIS A 46 -14.02 -4.37 -0.06
N ALA A 47 -13.17 -4.20 0.97
CA ALA A 47 -12.49 -2.93 1.21
C ALA A 47 -11.61 -2.50 0.04
N TYR A 48 -10.91 -3.43 -0.63
CA TYR A 48 -10.09 -3.11 -1.80
C TYR A 48 -10.88 -2.59 -2.98
N GLY A 49 -12.10 -3.11 -3.22
CA GLY A 49 -12.99 -2.57 -4.23
C GLY A 49 -13.29 -1.08 -3.99
N LEU A 50 -13.56 -0.69 -2.74
CA LEU A 50 -13.82 0.70 -2.37
C LEU A 50 -12.58 1.58 -2.49
N VAL A 51 -11.40 1.08 -2.08
CA VAL A 51 -10.13 1.80 -2.26
C VAL A 51 -9.84 2.00 -3.74
N ALA A 52 -9.99 0.97 -4.56
CA ALA A 52 -9.81 1.05 -6.01
C ALA A 52 -10.76 2.07 -6.66
N HIS A 53 -12.01 2.12 -6.21
CA HIS A 53 -12.98 3.13 -6.66
C HIS A 53 -12.52 4.54 -6.30
N ALA A 54 -12.08 4.76 -5.06
CA ALA A 54 -11.58 6.04 -4.58
C ALA A 54 -10.35 6.50 -5.38
N ILE A 55 -9.36 5.63 -5.58
CA ILE A 55 -8.13 5.96 -6.30
C ILE A 55 -8.41 6.18 -7.79
N THR A 56 -9.30 5.38 -8.40
CA THR A 56 -9.70 5.57 -9.80
C THR A 56 -10.38 6.93 -9.99
N LEU A 57 -11.31 7.30 -9.10
CA LEU A 57 -11.97 8.61 -9.14
C LEU A 57 -10.94 9.73 -8.95
N LEU A 58 -10.06 9.63 -7.94
CA LEU A 58 -9.00 10.61 -7.70
C LEU A 58 -8.12 10.82 -8.94
N ARG A 59 -7.68 9.73 -9.58
CA ARG A 59 -6.85 9.78 -10.79
C ARG A 59 -7.58 10.49 -11.94
N MET A 60 -8.86 10.18 -12.16
CA MET A 60 -9.66 10.81 -13.21
C MET A 60 -9.88 12.30 -12.96
N LEU A 61 -10.17 12.72 -11.72
CA LEU A 61 -10.31 14.15 -11.37
C LEU A 61 -9.03 14.93 -11.65
N ARG A 62 -7.86 14.33 -11.36
CA ARG A 62 -6.55 14.94 -11.61
C ARG A 62 -6.21 15.02 -13.10
N MET A 63 -6.68 14.07 -13.91
CA MET A 63 -6.53 14.09 -15.37
C MET A 63 -7.39 15.18 -16.01
N ASP A 64 -8.66 15.29 -15.60
CA ASP A 64 -9.62 16.23 -16.18
C ASP A 64 -9.42 17.66 -15.67
N LYS A 65 -8.61 17.84 -14.61
CA LYS A 65 -8.37 19.12 -13.91
C LYS A 65 -9.67 19.80 -13.46
N LYS A 66 -10.71 18.99 -13.23
CA LYS A 66 -12.07 19.43 -12.88
C LYS A 66 -12.55 18.62 -11.68
N SER A 67 -12.30 19.13 -10.49
CA SER A 67 -12.85 18.56 -9.25
C SER A 67 -14.00 19.42 -8.73
N THR A 68 -15.16 18.82 -8.50
CA THR A 68 -16.26 19.45 -7.75
C THR A 68 -16.17 19.05 -6.28
N ALA A 69 -16.82 19.82 -5.40
CA ALA A 69 -16.95 19.45 -3.99
C ALA A 69 -17.64 18.07 -3.82
N ALA A 70 -18.61 17.75 -4.67
CA ALA A 70 -19.30 16.46 -4.67
C ALA A 70 -18.34 15.29 -4.98
N ASN A 71 -17.49 15.44 -6.00
CA ASN A 71 -16.53 14.40 -6.38
C ASN A 71 -15.46 14.20 -5.30
N LYS A 72 -14.96 15.29 -4.69
CA LYS A 72 -14.04 15.22 -3.55
C LYS A 72 -14.67 14.47 -2.37
N LYS A 73 -15.91 14.84 -2.01
CA LYS A 73 -16.67 14.16 -0.97
C LYS A 73 -16.82 12.66 -1.25
N GLN A 74 -17.08 12.29 -2.50
CA GLN A 74 -17.21 10.89 -2.90
C GLN A 74 -15.90 10.10 -2.68
N VAL A 75 -14.73 10.67 -3.01
CA VAL A 75 -13.43 10.04 -2.71
C VAL A 75 -13.30 9.79 -1.20
N TYR A 76 -13.60 10.79 -0.37
CA TYR A 76 -13.53 10.63 1.09
C TYR A 76 -14.55 9.62 1.62
N ASP A 77 -15.78 9.60 1.12
CA ASP A 77 -16.82 8.65 1.53
C ASP A 77 -16.39 7.20 1.23
N LEU A 78 -15.80 6.96 0.06
CA LEU A 78 -15.26 5.65 -0.32
C LEU A 78 -14.09 5.22 0.58
N LEU A 79 -13.14 6.13 0.84
CA LEU A 79 -12.03 5.88 1.77
C LEU A 79 -12.54 5.60 3.19
N ASN A 80 -13.51 6.37 3.69
CA ASN A 80 -14.13 6.17 5.00
C ASN A 80 -14.81 4.80 5.11
N LYS A 81 -15.60 4.40 4.10
CA LYS A 81 -16.23 3.07 4.07
C LYS A 81 -15.16 1.96 4.07
N SER A 82 -14.09 2.10 3.29
CA SER A 82 -13.00 1.13 3.28
C SER A 82 -12.29 1.01 4.63
N GLU A 83 -12.07 2.13 5.32
CA GLU A 83 -11.46 2.18 6.66
C GLU A 83 -12.32 1.41 7.69
N ILE A 84 -13.64 1.56 7.63
CA ILE A 84 -14.58 0.81 8.48
C ILE A 84 -14.45 -0.69 8.23
N LEU A 85 -14.37 -1.12 6.96
CA LEU A 85 -14.19 -2.52 6.63
C LEU A 85 -12.83 -3.06 7.09
N PHE A 86 -11.74 -2.31 6.95
CA PHE A 86 -10.44 -2.75 7.49
C PHE A 86 -10.43 -2.87 9.02
N LYS A 87 -11.16 -1.99 9.72
CA LYS A 87 -11.36 -2.12 11.19
C LYS A 87 -12.16 -3.37 11.55
N LYS A 88 -13.13 -3.75 10.73
CA LYS A 88 -13.85 -5.02 10.91
C LYS A 88 -12.92 -6.21 10.62
N ALA A 89 -12.14 -6.14 9.54
CA ALA A 89 -11.26 -7.21 9.11
C ALA A 89 -10.17 -7.57 10.14
N ILE A 90 -9.58 -6.57 10.82
CA ILE A 90 -8.57 -6.84 11.86
C ILE A 90 -9.17 -7.51 13.11
N ILE A 91 -10.47 -7.41 13.36
CA ILE A 91 -11.13 -8.09 14.49
C ILE A 91 -11.27 -9.60 14.18
N GLU A 92 -11.48 -9.95 12.91
CA GLU A 92 -11.61 -11.34 12.46
C GLU A 92 -10.26 -12.08 12.35
N SER A 93 -9.14 -11.38 12.55
CA SER A 93 -7.79 -11.93 12.39
C SER A 93 -6.87 -11.52 13.54
N PRO A 94 -6.36 -12.47 14.33
CA PRO A 94 -5.53 -12.16 15.50
C PRO A 94 -4.19 -11.47 15.17
N ILE A 95 -3.82 -11.39 13.88
CA ILE A 95 -2.54 -10.85 13.43
C ILE A 95 -2.73 -9.69 12.42
N GLY A 96 -3.91 -9.58 11.79
CA GLY A 96 -4.23 -8.49 10.85
C GLY A 96 -3.31 -8.47 9.63
N HIS A 97 -3.07 -9.62 9.00
CA HIS A 97 -2.05 -9.78 7.96
C HIS A 97 -2.22 -8.83 6.77
N ARG A 98 -3.47 -8.50 6.41
CA ARG A 98 -3.78 -7.63 5.26
C ARG A 98 -4.33 -6.31 5.73
N SER A 99 -5.24 -6.32 6.70
CA SER A 99 -5.95 -5.14 7.21
C SER A 99 -5.03 -4.13 7.89
N LEU A 100 -3.99 -4.58 8.61
CA LEU A 100 -3.09 -3.71 9.37
C LEU A 100 -2.37 -2.67 8.49
N TYR A 101 -1.90 -3.09 7.31
CA TYR A 101 -1.26 -2.20 6.34
C TYR A 101 -2.21 -1.06 5.93
N TRP A 102 -3.47 -1.38 5.68
CA TRP A 102 -4.46 -0.43 5.19
C TRP A 102 -5.05 0.46 6.28
N LEU A 103 -5.07 0.00 7.54
CA LEU A 103 -5.40 0.84 8.70
C LEU A 103 -4.40 1.99 8.91
N ILE A 104 -3.19 1.86 8.38
CA ILE A 104 -2.20 2.95 8.34
C ILE A 104 -2.40 3.79 7.08
N CYS A 105 -2.50 3.13 5.92
CA CYS A 105 -2.51 3.80 4.62
C CYS A 105 -3.73 4.70 4.40
N ILE A 106 -4.93 4.23 4.72
CA ILE A 106 -6.17 4.96 4.39
C ILE A 106 -6.28 6.28 5.17
N PRO A 107 -6.11 6.32 6.51
CA PRO A 107 -6.10 7.58 7.24
C PRO A 107 -4.96 8.51 6.81
N ALA A 108 -3.78 7.96 6.49
CA ALA A 108 -2.64 8.76 6.04
C ALA A 108 -2.91 9.44 4.69
N LEU A 109 -3.46 8.72 3.71
CA LEU A 109 -3.83 9.31 2.43
C LEU A 109 -4.90 10.38 2.61
N LYS A 110 -5.91 10.15 3.44
CA LYS A 110 -6.96 11.14 3.73
C LYS A 110 -6.35 12.45 4.27
N GLU A 111 -5.50 12.37 5.29
CA GLU A 111 -4.85 13.54 5.88
C GLU A 111 -3.97 14.30 4.86
N ILE A 112 -3.28 13.58 3.96
CA ILE A 112 -2.51 14.20 2.87
C ILE A 112 -3.44 14.95 1.90
N LEU A 113 -4.54 14.34 1.49
CA LEU A 113 -5.50 14.94 0.55
C LEU A 113 -6.24 16.13 1.18
N GLU A 114 -6.54 16.07 2.48
CA GLU A 114 -7.15 17.16 3.24
C GLU A 114 -6.19 18.35 3.39
N GLY A 115 -4.88 18.07 3.52
CA GLY A 115 -3.84 19.09 3.64
C GLY A 115 -3.50 19.82 2.35
N ASP A 116 -3.88 19.28 1.18
CA ASP A 116 -3.56 19.89 -0.12
C ASP A 116 -4.66 19.61 -1.17
N GLU A 117 -5.62 20.52 -1.26
CA GLU A 117 -6.72 20.43 -2.23
C GLU A 117 -6.26 20.43 -3.70
N THR A 118 -5.06 20.94 -3.98
CA THR A 118 -4.53 20.99 -5.35
C THR A 118 -4.24 19.59 -5.89
N LEU A 119 -4.09 18.59 -5.00
CA LEU A 119 -3.92 17.19 -5.35
C LEU A 119 -5.12 16.57 -6.06
N PHE A 120 -6.29 17.23 -6.10
CA PHE A 120 -7.44 16.79 -6.90
C PHE A 120 -7.47 17.38 -8.32
N MET A 121 -6.61 18.36 -8.62
CA MET A 121 -6.75 19.21 -9.81
C MET A 121 -5.53 19.18 -10.76
N SER A 122 -4.46 18.47 -10.41
CA SER A 122 -3.26 18.41 -11.23
C SER A 122 -2.59 17.05 -11.15
N ASN A 123 -2.20 16.52 -12.31
CA ASN A 123 -1.31 15.37 -12.41
C ASN A 123 0.18 15.72 -12.31
N ASP A 124 0.52 17.01 -12.35
CA ASP A 124 1.90 17.49 -12.35
C ASP A 124 2.54 17.41 -10.95
N HIS A 125 1.72 17.26 -9.91
CA HIS A 125 2.16 17.21 -8.51
C HIS A 125 2.13 15.77 -7.99
N CYS A 126 3.28 15.22 -7.61
CA CYS A 126 3.33 13.96 -6.87
C CYS A 126 2.58 14.09 -5.54
N ILE A 127 1.88 13.02 -5.12
CA ILE A 127 1.31 12.94 -3.77
C ILE A 127 2.47 12.61 -2.82
N LEU A 128 2.79 13.54 -1.92
CA LEU A 128 3.94 13.46 -1.02
C LEU A 128 3.49 13.57 0.43
N ASP A 129 4.15 12.80 1.30
CA ASP A 129 3.99 12.87 2.75
C ASP A 129 4.97 13.87 3.38
N LYS A 130 4.68 15.17 3.22
CA LYS A 130 5.54 16.26 3.70
C LYS A 130 5.66 16.35 5.23
N HIS A 131 4.77 15.68 5.96
CA HIS A 131 4.66 15.81 7.42
C HIS A 131 4.81 14.49 8.17
N SER A 132 5.39 13.48 7.53
CA SER A 132 5.61 12.14 8.10
C SER A 132 4.32 11.51 8.65
N ILE A 133 3.19 11.78 7.98
CA ILE A 133 1.83 11.33 8.28
C ILE A 133 1.78 9.80 8.35
N PHE A 134 2.40 9.10 7.39
CA PHE A 134 2.42 7.63 7.40
C PHE A 134 3.09 7.07 8.66
N PHE A 135 4.19 7.69 9.10
CA PHE A 135 4.86 7.30 10.32
C PHE A 135 4.02 7.62 11.56
N LYS A 136 3.33 8.77 11.61
CA LYS A 136 2.42 9.10 12.73
C LYS A 136 1.31 8.07 12.87
N TYR A 137 0.68 7.66 11.77
CA TYR A 137 -0.36 6.63 11.82
C TYR A 137 0.21 5.25 12.13
N SER A 138 1.38 4.90 11.61
CA SER A 138 2.01 3.62 11.94
C SER A 138 2.37 3.53 13.41
N GLU A 139 2.94 4.59 14.02
CA GLU A 139 3.24 4.60 15.45
C GLU A 139 1.97 4.42 16.29
N ARG A 140 0.89 5.15 15.97
CA ARG A 140 -0.40 5.02 16.66
C ARG A 140 -0.94 3.61 16.60
N ILE A 141 -0.97 3.01 15.40
CA ILE A 141 -1.50 1.67 15.18
C ILE A 141 -0.62 0.62 15.87
N PHE A 142 0.70 0.69 15.71
CA PHE A 142 1.62 -0.26 16.34
C PHE A 142 1.62 -0.16 17.86
N THR A 143 1.41 1.02 18.44
CA THR A 143 1.16 1.16 19.89
C THR A 143 -0.17 0.51 20.27
N ALA A 144 -1.25 0.78 19.52
CA ALA A 144 -2.59 0.27 19.85
C ALA A 144 -2.66 -1.26 19.87
N ILE A 145 -1.92 -1.94 18.98
CA ILE A 145 -1.82 -3.41 18.95
C ILE A 145 -0.70 -3.98 19.84
N GLY A 146 -0.03 -3.13 20.62
CA GLY A 146 1.01 -3.54 21.58
C GLY A 146 2.34 -3.99 20.95
N TRP A 147 2.62 -3.61 19.71
CA TRP A 147 3.90 -3.92 19.04
C TRP A 147 5.03 -3.02 19.50
N ILE A 148 4.74 -1.77 19.84
CA ILE A 148 5.70 -0.81 20.41
C ILE A 148 5.14 -0.13 21.64
N ARG A 149 6.03 0.45 22.44
CA ARG A 149 5.69 1.22 23.63
C ARG A 149 6.35 2.60 23.56
N HIS A 150 5.75 3.58 24.24
CA HIS A 150 6.29 4.94 24.29
C HIS A 150 7.47 5.12 25.26
N ASP A 151 7.69 4.16 26.17
CA ASP A 151 8.71 4.20 27.23
C ASP A 151 10.12 3.77 26.76
N ILE A 152 10.29 3.46 25.47
CA ILE A 152 11.54 2.97 24.90
C ILE A 152 12.08 3.90 23.81
N SER A 153 13.41 3.91 23.64
CA SER A 153 14.06 4.70 22.60
C SER A 153 13.64 4.28 21.20
N ASP A 154 13.70 5.20 20.23
CA ASP A 154 13.29 4.92 18.85
C ASP A 154 14.12 3.81 18.19
N GLU A 155 15.39 3.67 18.57
CA GLU A 155 16.26 2.56 18.14
C GLU A 155 15.73 1.19 18.62
N LYS A 156 15.23 1.14 19.86
CA LYS A 156 14.59 -0.07 20.40
C LYS A 156 13.24 -0.32 19.75
N LYS A 157 12.42 0.73 19.54
CA LYS A 157 11.16 0.62 18.79
C LYS A 157 11.42 0.03 17.40
N GLN A 158 12.43 0.55 16.68
CA GLN A 158 12.81 0.08 15.35
C GLN A 158 13.16 -1.40 15.36
N THR A 159 14.02 -1.82 16.29
CA THR A 159 14.45 -3.22 16.40
C THR A 159 13.28 -4.17 16.69
N ILE A 160 12.34 -3.75 17.55
CA ILE A 160 11.15 -4.53 17.89
C ILE A 160 10.20 -4.61 16.69
N LEU A 161 9.89 -3.47 16.07
CA LEU A 161 9.05 -3.39 14.88
C LEU A 161 9.58 -4.29 13.77
N GLU A 162 10.88 -4.21 13.50
CA GLU A 162 11.49 -5.02 12.46
C GLU A 162 11.29 -6.52 12.71
N LYS A 163 11.55 -6.99 13.93
CA LYS A 163 11.32 -8.40 14.30
C LYS A 163 9.85 -8.81 14.15
N ARG A 164 8.92 -7.97 14.58
CA ARG A 164 7.47 -8.23 14.49
C ARG A 164 7.00 -8.29 13.05
N ILE A 165 7.40 -7.31 12.23
CA ILE A 165 7.08 -7.22 10.80
C ILE A 165 7.64 -8.45 10.08
N LEU A 166 8.92 -8.79 10.26
CA LEU A 166 9.52 -9.98 9.63
C LEU A 166 8.82 -11.28 10.04
N SER A 167 8.40 -11.39 11.30
CA SER A 167 7.64 -12.56 11.78
C SER A 167 6.27 -12.65 11.13
N ALA A 168 5.54 -11.53 11.02
CA ALA A 168 4.23 -11.48 10.37
C ALA A 168 4.34 -11.82 8.88
N ILE A 169 5.34 -11.27 8.19
CA ILE A 169 5.62 -11.56 6.77
C ILE A 169 5.94 -13.05 6.57
N LYS A 170 6.76 -13.64 7.44
CA LYS A 170 7.11 -15.06 7.34
C LYS A 170 5.85 -15.91 7.46
N LEU A 171 5.03 -15.66 8.48
CA LEU A 171 3.78 -16.38 8.68
C LEU A 171 2.83 -16.23 7.48
N GLN A 172 2.72 -15.04 6.92
CA GLN A 172 1.88 -14.80 5.74
C GLN A 172 2.41 -15.54 4.50
N ASN A 173 3.73 -15.54 4.26
CA ASN A 173 4.34 -16.29 3.15
C ASN A 173 4.17 -17.80 3.32
N ASP A 174 4.30 -18.31 4.55
CA ASP A 174 4.12 -19.75 4.84
C ASP A 174 2.65 -20.18 4.64
N SER A 175 1.70 -19.27 4.82
CA SER A 175 0.26 -19.52 4.62
C SER A 175 -0.21 -19.39 3.16
N LEU A 176 0.55 -18.73 2.28
CA LEU A 176 0.13 -18.47 0.91
C LEU A 176 0.80 -19.44 -0.07
N SER A 177 -0.01 -20.32 -0.68
CA SER A 177 0.46 -21.29 -1.67
C SER A 177 0.57 -20.73 -3.10
N LEU A 178 -0.09 -19.60 -3.39
CA LEU A 178 -0.19 -19.08 -4.75
C LEU A 178 0.98 -18.16 -5.11
N ARG A 179 1.78 -18.57 -6.11
CA ARG A 179 2.98 -17.84 -6.53
C ARG A 179 2.72 -16.43 -7.04
N SER A 180 1.52 -16.14 -7.57
CA SER A 180 1.16 -14.81 -8.08
C SER A 180 1.03 -13.73 -6.99
N TYR A 181 0.95 -14.12 -5.71
CA TYR A 181 0.96 -13.17 -4.59
C TYR A 181 2.36 -12.83 -4.08
N SER A 182 3.33 -13.74 -4.25
CA SER A 182 4.67 -13.60 -3.67
C SER A 182 5.39 -12.31 -4.05
N PRO A 183 5.38 -11.85 -5.33
CA PRO A 183 6.02 -10.58 -5.70
C PRO A 183 5.42 -9.40 -4.94
N ASN A 184 4.09 -9.36 -4.83
CA ASN A 184 3.40 -8.26 -4.16
C ASN A 184 3.67 -8.24 -2.65
N ILE A 185 3.72 -9.40 -1.99
CA ILE A 185 4.09 -9.46 -0.57
C ILE A 185 5.48 -8.86 -0.36
N LEU A 186 6.46 -9.28 -1.16
CA LEU A 186 7.83 -8.75 -1.07
C LEU A 186 7.88 -7.24 -1.31
N PHE A 187 7.11 -6.72 -2.26
CA PHE A 187 6.95 -5.28 -2.46
C PHE A 187 6.35 -4.59 -1.23
N CYS A 188 5.23 -5.09 -0.69
CA CYS A 188 4.60 -4.55 0.52
C CYS A 188 5.53 -4.59 1.74
N CYS A 189 6.41 -5.60 1.86
CA CYS A 189 7.44 -5.66 2.90
C CYS A 189 8.40 -4.46 2.78
N ALA A 190 8.90 -4.20 1.57
CA ALA A 190 9.76 -3.07 1.30
C ALA A 190 9.07 -1.73 1.60
N VAL A 191 7.78 -1.62 1.24
CA VAL A 191 6.93 -0.47 1.55
C VAL A 191 6.82 -0.25 3.05
N ILE A 192 6.50 -1.29 3.85
CA ILE A 192 6.39 -1.16 5.31
C ILE A 192 7.70 -0.62 5.91
N PHE A 193 8.84 -1.18 5.50
CA PHE A 193 10.15 -0.74 5.99
C PHE A 193 10.56 0.65 5.49
N TRP A 194 10.07 1.11 4.34
CA TRP A 194 10.37 2.46 3.85
C TRP A 194 9.38 3.49 4.40
N ASP A 195 8.08 3.23 4.39
CA ASP A 195 7.06 4.24 4.66
C ASP A 195 6.74 4.37 6.15
N PHE A 196 6.80 3.28 6.92
CA PHE A 196 6.17 3.22 8.25
C PHE A 196 7.17 3.23 9.41
N VAL A 197 8.47 3.16 9.14
CA VAL A 197 9.49 3.11 10.18
C VAL A 197 10.01 4.51 10.55
N PRO A 198 10.28 4.77 11.85
CA PRO A 198 10.78 6.07 12.32
C PRO A 198 12.16 6.42 11.75
N VAL A 199 13.04 5.42 11.66
CA VAL A 199 14.45 5.60 11.32
C VAL A 199 14.86 4.59 10.27
N LEU A 200 15.54 5.07 9.22
CA LEU A 200 16.14 4.22 8.21
C LEU A 200 17.61 3.95 8.55
N THR A 201 17.95 2.72 8.89
CA THR A 201 19.34 2.28 9.05
C THR A 201 19.91 1.75 7.75
N VAL A 202 21.24 1.67 7.66
CA VAL A 202 21.94 1.02 6.53
C VAL A 202 21.46 -0.42 6.31
N ASP A 203 21.31 -1.20 7.38
CA ASP A 203 20.84 -2.59 7.29
C ASP A 203 19.40 -2.69 6.74
N LEU A 204 18.51 -1.79 7.17
CA LEU A 204 17.14 -1.72 6.65
C LEU A 204 17.11 -1.30 5.18
N ALA A 205 17.90 -0.31 4.77
CA ALA A 205 17.98 0.09 3.37
C ALA A 205 18.45 -1.07 2.47
N ILE A 206 19.45 -1.84 2.90
CA ILE A 206 19.89 -3.05 2.19
C ILE A 206 18.75 -4.08 2.11
N LYS A 207 18.02 -4.31 3.21
CA LYS A 207 16.86 -5.23 3.24
C LYS A 207 15.76 -4.80 2.28
N ILE A 208 15.40 -3.51 2.26
CA ILE A 208 14.41 -2.94 1.35
C ILE A 208 14.80 -3.21 -0.10
N ILE A 209 16.05 -2.88 -0.49
CA ILE A 209 16.52 -3.12 -1.87
C ILE A 209 16.49 -4.62 -2.20
N LYS A 210 16.90 -5.50 -1.25
CA LYS A 210 16.84 -6.95 -1.44
C LYS A 210 15.41 -7.45 -1.62
N PHE A 211 14.44 -6.96 -0.85
CA PHE A 211 13.02 -7.29 -1.01
C PHE A 211 12.50 -6.86 -2.38
N LEU A 212 12.78 -5.62 -2.81
CA LEU A 212 12.36 -5.12 -4.13
C LEU A 212 12.99 -5.92 -5.27
N ARG A 213 14.30 -6.20 -5.22
CA ARG A 213 14.98 -7.01 -6.24
C ARG A 213 14.44 -8.44 -6.29
N LYS A 214 14.11 -9.03 -5.14
CA LYS A 214 13.48 -10.35 -5.08
C LYS A 214 12.05 -10.30 -5.63
N ALA A 215 11.26 -9.27 -5.32
CA ALA A 215 9.93 -9.06 -5.88
C ALA A 215 9.98 -9.02 -7.42
N LYS A 216 10.93 -8.26 -7.97
CA LYS A 216 11.19 -8.20 -9.42
C LYS A 216 11.56 -9.57 -9.99
N ALA A 217 12.46 -10.30 -9.34
CA ALA A 217 12.88 -11.62 -9.80
C ALA A 217 11.74 -12.64 -9.80
N GLU A 218 10.88 -12.65 -8.77
CA GLU A 218 9.69 -13.51 -8.74
C GLU A 218 8.65 -13.08 -9.79
N ALA A 219 8.47 -11.79 -10.02
CA ALA A 219 7.60 -11.28 -11.08
C ALA A 219 8.09 -11.68 -12.48
N ALA A 220 9.40 -11.67 -12.72
CA ALA A 220 10.00 -12.10 -13.98
C ALA A 220 9.71 -13.59 -14.28
N LYS A 221 9.75 -14.45 -13.26
CA LYS A 221 9.36 -15.87 -13.42
C LYS A 221 7.88 -16.01 -13.81
N ILE A 222 7.00 -15.17 -13.28
CA ILE A 222 5.57 -15.18 -13.61
C ILE A 222 5.34 -14.70 -15.05
N LEU A 223 6.12 -13.71 -15.50
CA LEU A 223 6.09 -13.18 -16.87
C LEU A 223 6.34 -14.29 -17.91
N GLU A 224 7.23 -15.25 -17.62
CA GLU A 224 7.50 -16.40 -18.49
C GLU A 224 6.25 -17.25 -18.79
N TYR A 225 5.27 -17.25 -17.88
CA TYR A 225 4.01 -17.98 -18.03
C TYR A 225 2.85 -17.12 -18.53
N ASN A 226 3.11 -15.85 -18.89
CA ASN A 226 2.08 -14.87 -19.30
C ASN A 226 0.94 -14.73 -18.26
N LEU A 227 1.28 -14.79 -16.98
CA LEU A 227 0.34 -14.64 -15.87
C LEU A 227 0.39 -13.22 -15.28
N CYS A 228 -0.71 -12.82 -14.65
CA CYS A 228 -0.81 -11.56 -13.92
C CYS A 228 -0.46 -11.71 -12.43
N ILE A 229 -0.18 -10.58 -11.79
CA ILE A 229 0.16 -10.45 -10.38
C ILE A 229 -0.97 -9.74 -9.66
N TYR A 230 -1.40 -10.27 -8.50
CA TYR A 230 -2.26 -9.54 -7.59
C TYR A 230 -1.43 -8.47 -6.87
N SER A 231 -1.57 -7.22 -7.28
CA SER A 231 -0.66 -6.11 -6.99
C SER A 231 -1.34 -5.04 -6.12
N MET A 232 -0.55 -4.39 -5.27
CA MET A 232 -0.93 -3.20 -4.49
C MET A 232 -0.06 -1.98 -4.82
N THR A 233 0.71 -2.05 -5.91
CA THR A 233 1.73 -1.05 -6.26
C THR A 233 1.18 0.35 -6.54
N ARG A 234 -0.10 0.48 -6.90
CA ARG A 234 -0.80 1.75 -7.19
C ARG A 234 -1.70 2.24 -6.04
N PHE A 235 -1.48 1.77 -4.81
CA PHE A 235 -2.28 2.12 -3.64
C PHE A 235 -3.74 1.59 -3.67
N HIS A 236 -4.02 0.61 -4.51
CA HIS A 236 -5.24 -0.21 -4.48
C HIS A 236 -4.87 -1.62 -4.93
N GLY A 237 -5.73 -2.61 -4.69
CA GLY A 237 -5.53 -3.93 -5.29
C GLY A 237 -5.76 -3.91 -6.81
N GLU A 238 -5.08 -4.76 -7.56
CA GLU A 238 -5.21 -4.85 -9.02
C GLU A 238 -4.64 -6.17 -9.52
N ILE A 239 -5.21 -6.73 -10.59
CA ILE A 239 -4.63 -7.84 -11.35
C ILE A 239 -3.78 -7.21 -12.46
N LEU A 240 -2.50 -7.04 -12.18
CA LEU A 240 -1.57 -6.29 -13.02
C LEU A 240 -0.72 -7.23 -13.89
N PRO A 241 -0.47 -6.93 -15.17
CA PRO A 241 0.53 -7.65 -15.96
C PRO A 241 1.90 -7.65 -15.27
N ALA A 242 2.60 -8.78 -15.30
CA ALA A 242 3.89 -8.92 -14.62
C ALA A 242 4.94 -7.90 -15.10
N SER A 243 4.90 -7.51 -16.38
CA SER A 243 5.76 -6.45 -16.93
C SER A 243 5.54 -5.09 -16.26
N GLN A 244 4.29 -4.65 -16.12
CA GLN A 244 3.95 -3.39 -15.46
C GLN A 244 4.32 -3.42 -13.96
N PHE A 245 4.14 -4.57 -13.29
CA PHE A 245 4.62 -4.73 -11.92
C PHE A 245 6.13 -4.53 -11.81
N ILE A 246 6.90 -5.12 -12.73
CA ILE A 246 8.37 -4.95 -12.77
C ILE A 246 8.74 -3.48 -12.94
N GLU A 247 8.06 -2.75 -13.82
CA GLU A 247 8.29 -1.30 -14.01
C GLU A 247 8.04 -0.51 -12.71
N HIS A 248 6.96 -0.80 -11.99
CA HIS A 248 6.65 -0.17 -10.71
C HIS A 248 7.72 -0.46 -9.65
N VAL A 249 8.21 -1.71 -9.58
CA VAL A 249 9.28 -2.11 -8.67
C VAL A 249 10.60 -1.45 -9.04
N ASP A 250 10.93 -1.32 -10.33
CA ASP A 250 12.13 -0.64 -10.79
C ASP A 250 12.15 0.85 -10.42
N LYS A 251 11.00 1.53 -10.50
CA LYS A 251 10.86 2.90 -9.98
C LYS A 251 11.17 2.95 -8.48
N ALA A 252 10.62 2.01 -7.70
CA ALA A 252 10.88 1.94 -6.26
C ALA A 252 12.36 1.68 -5.94
N ILE A 253 13.02 0.76 -6.65
CA ILE A 253 14.46 0.49 -6.50
C ILE A 253 15.26 1.76 -6.76
N LYS A 254 14.99 2.44 -7.89
CA LYS A 254 15.69 3.66 -8.28
C LYS A 254 15.54 4.76 -7.22
N ILE A 255 14.33 4.95 -6.69
CA ILE A 255 14.08 5.90 -5.61
C ILE A 255 14.90 5.55 -4.37
N VAL A 256 14.81 4.30 -3.89
CA VAL A 256 15.52 3.87 -2.68
C VAL A 256 17.03 4.04 -2.86
N GLU A 257 17.59 3.57 -3.97
CA GLU A 257 19.03 3.68 -4.24
C GLU A 257 19.50 5.12 -4.38
N SER A 258 18.70 6.01 -5.01
CA SER A 258 19.04 7.43 -5.14
C SER A 258 19.08 8.17 -3.81
N ARG A 259 18.38 7.69 -2.79
CA ARG A 259 18.23 8.37 -1.49
C ARG A 259 19.02 7.73 -0.37
N ALA A 260 19.16 6.40 -0.38
CA ALA A 260 19.90 5.66 0.63
C ALA A 260 21.32 5.28 0.17
N GLY A 261 21.52 5.15 -1.14
CA GLY A 261 22.69 4.52 -1.75
C GLY A 261 22.39 3.10 -2.22
N THR A 262 23.24 2.61 -3.12
CA THR A 262 23.22 1.22 -3.61
C THR A 262 23.67 0.25 -2.53
N ILE A 263 23.34 -1.04 -2.68
CA ILE A 263 23.82 -2.09 -1.74
C ILE A 263 25.34 -2.04 -1.57
N LYS A 264 26.10 -1.86 -2.67
CA LYS A 264 27.57 -1.84 -2.64
C LYS A 264 28.12 -0.67 -1.80
N GLU A 265 27.50 0.50 -1.90
CA GLU A 265 27.88 1.69 -1.11
C GLU A 265 27.45 1.56 0.35
N LEU A 266 26.31 0.93 0.60
CA LEU A 266 25.76 0.70 1.93
C LEU A 266 26.58 -0.34 2.72
N GLU A 267 27.05 -1.40 2.06
CA GLU A 267 27.88 -2.45 2.68
C GLU A 267 29.24 -1.95 3.19
N GLN A 268 29.69 -0.79 2.71
CA GLN A 268 30.91 -0.12 3.18
C GLN A 268 30.67 0.71 4.47
N LYS A 269 29.41 0.85 4.90
CA LYS A 269 29.01 1.63 6.09
C LYS A 269 28.66 0.72 7.26
N GLY A 270 28.64 1.27 8.48
CA GLY A 270 28.19 0.54 9.66
C GLY A 270 26.70 0.19 9.59
N LYS A 271 26.33 -1.06 9.86
CA LYS A 271 24.94 -1.57 9.75
C LYS A 271 23.89 -0.74 10.50
N ASN A 272 24.24 -0.26 11.69
CA ASN A 272 23.36 0.51 12.57
C ASN A 272 23.41 2.02 12.29
N MET A 273 24.21 2.46 11.32
CA MET A 273 24.27 3.86 10.93
C MET A 273 22.91 4.31 10.38
N ILE A 274 22.43 5.43 10.89
CA ILE A 274 21.19 6.07 10.44
C ILE A 274 21.47 6.83 9.15
N ILE A 275 20.66 6.57 8.11
CA ILE A 275 20.66 7.33 6.87
C ILE A 275 19.75 8.54 7.09
N LYS A 276 20.37 9.69 7.33
CA LYS A 276 19.66 10.96 7.48
C LYS A 276 19.06 11.39 6.14
N ASN A 277 17.94 12.12 6.20
CA ASN A 277 17.35 12.84 5.07
C ASN A 277 16.82 12.01 3.90
N ALA A 278 16.90 10.68 3.94
CA ALA A 278 16.46 9.80 2.85
C ALA A 278 14.97 9.97 2.46
N LYS A 279 14.16 10.49 3.37
CA LYS A 279 12.70 10.61 3.25
C LYS A 279 12.18 12.04 3.48
N GLU A 280 13.06 13.04 3.55
CA GLU A 280 12.73 14.43 3.96
C GLU A 280 11.79 15.15 2.99
N ASP A 281 11.82 14.79 1.72
CA ASP A 281 10.94 15.38 0.70
C ASP A 281 9.55 14.72 0.65
N GLY A 282 9.27 13.79 1.56
CA GLY A 282 7.97 13.15 1.71
C GLY A 282 7.69 12.03 0.72
N ILE A 283 8.68 11.51 0.00
CA ILE A 283 8.46 10.36 -0.90
C ILE A 283 8.09 9.11 -0.09
N ARG A 284 7.02 8.43 -0.54
CA ARG A 284 6.55 7.15 -0.01
C ARG A 284 6.41 6.13 -1.13
N LEU A 285 6.83 4.89 -0.88
CA LEU A 285 6.78 3.83 -1.88
C LEU A 285 5.34 3.42 -2.22
N CYS A 286 4.44 3.42 -1.24
CA CYS A 286 3.03 3.12 -1.47
C CYS A 286 2.34 4.15 -2.39
N LEU A 287 2.78 5.40 -2.39
CA LEU A 287 2.22 6.48 -3.20
C LEU A 287 2.86 6.61 -4.59
N LEU A 288 3.98 5.90 -4.84
CA LEU A 288 4.84 6.15 -5.99
C LEU A 288 4.15 5.96 -7.35
N ASN A 289 3.19 5.04 -7.43
CA ASN A 289 2.50 4.69 -8.68
C ASN A 289 1.00 5.03 -8.64
N ILE A 290 0.53 5.79 -7.65
CA ILE A 290 -0.90 6.07 -7.44
C ILE A 290 -1.57 6.81 -8.61
N THR A 291 -0.79 7.51 -9.42
CA THR A 291 -1.26 8.28 -10.58
C THR A 291 -0.91 7.65 -11.93
N SER A 292 -0.26 6.48 -11.93
CA SER A 292 0.18 5.78 -13.16
C SER A 292 -0.82 4.79 -13.72
#